data_AF-A0A519FBC3-F1
#
_entry.id   AF-A0A519FBC3-F1
#
_cell.length_a   1.000
_cell.length_b   1.000
_cell.length_c   1.000
_cell.angle_alpha   90.00
_cell.angle_beta   90.00
_cell.angle_gamma   90.00
#
_symmetry.space_group_name_H-M   'P 1'
#
loop_
_entity.id
_entity.type
_entity.pdbx_description
1 polymer ?
#
loop_
_entity_poly.entity_id
_entity_poly.type
_entity_poly.pdbx_seq_one_letter_code
_entity_poly.pdbx_strand_id
1 'polypeptide(L)'
;MSLLAVRRLFRIQRVVIRYRLDDLLFALPLPWWLLAVRFVLPWRWLPRRKNELSRGARLRLALQDLGPIFIKFGQLLSTRRDLLPEDVADELMMLQDRVPPFDSAKAVALIESQLGAKISEVFSRFDVAPLASASVAQVHAARLKTGEEVVVKVVRPGLKPIIGSDLAWLFILAKIAERVSADARLLHPVDVVADYEKTIYDELDLLREAANSSQLRRNFEGSPMLYVPQVYWDWCRPKVLVMERIYGVQVTDLATLADQRTDMKKLAERGVELFFTQVFRDSFFHADMHPGNIFVSTVTPWDPQYIAIDCGIVGSLTPEDQDYLARNLFAFFKRDYRRVAQLHIDSGWVPAETKLNEFEAAIRTVCEPIFEKPLKDISFGQVLMRLFQTARRFNMEVQPQLVLLQKTLLNIEGLGRQLYPELDLWATAQPFLERWMRERVSPKTLLGNLQSQVEQIPHLANMTRDLLERLSQPHRHDPPPPYRRDGDHWALRLLGAGLLAGGVLLAITHTQTGAALNTLSAWPALLMLAAGVYLVVRR
;
A
#
# COMPACT_ATOMS: atom_id res chain seq x y z
N MET A 1 27.91 2.45 11.00
CA MET A 1 26.52 2.59 11.50
C MET A 1 26.48 3.76 12.48
N SER A 2 25.51 4.66 12.39
CA SER A 2 25.37 5.76 13.36
C SER A 2 25.05 5.22 14.76
N LEU A 3 25.43 5.93 15.82
CA LEU A 3 25.13 5.55 17.22
C LEU A 3 23.61 5.33 17.43
N LEU A 4 22.78 6.06 16.68
CA LEU A 4 21.33 5.94 16.65
C LEU A 4 20.87 4.58 16.08
N ALA A 5 21.49 4.10 14.99
CA ALA A 5 21.16 2.82 14.38
C ALA A 5 21.50 1.64 15.32
N VAL A 6 22.59 1.73 16.07
CA VAL A 6 22.98 0.71 17.06
C VAL A 6 22.00 0.68 18.23
N ARG A 7 21.63 1.85 18.79
CA ARG A 7 20.59 1.93 19.83
C ARG A 7 19.25 1.39 19.34
N ARG A 8 18.89 1.66 18.07
CA ARG A 8 17.66 1.15 17.46
C ARG A 8 17.69 -0.37 17.31
N LEU A 9 18.83 -0.94 16.89
CA LEU A 9 19.02 -2.39 16.80
C LEU A 9 18.83 -3.07 18.16
N PHE A 10 19.42 -2.54 19.24
CA PHE A 10 19.22 -3.09 20.58
C PHE A 10 17.76 -3.02 21.03
N ARG A 11 17.03 -1.94 20.67
CA ARG A 11 15.59 -1.86 20.93
C ARG A 11 14.81 -2.92 20.16
N ILE A 12 15.08 -3.09 18.86
CA ILE A 12 14.45 -4.13 18.03
C ILE A 12 14.73 -5.51 18.62
N GLN A 13 15.98 -5.80 18.96
CA GLN A 13 16.38 -7.05 19.57
C GLN A 13 15.67 -7.29 20.91
N ARG A 14 15.60 -6.29 21.78
CA ARG A 14 14.86 -6.38 23.05
C ARG A 14 13.39 -6.73 22.83
N VAL A 15 12.73 -6.10 21.85
CA VAL A 15 11.33 -6.38 21.52
C VAL A 15 11.17 -7.80 20.98
N VAL A 16 12.02 -8.23 20.04
CA VAL A 16 12.04 -9.59 19.48
C VAL A 16 12.17 -10.63 20.60
N ILE A 17 13.06 -10.39 21.57
CA ILE A 17 13.26 -11.28 22.72
C ILE A 17 12.04 -11.28 23.64
N ARG A 18 11.52 -10.09 23.98
CA ARG A 18 10.38 -9.91 24.90
C ARG A 18 9.13 -10.63 24.41
N TYR A 19 8.79 -10.47 23.13
CA TYR A 19 7.64 -11.13 22.50
C TYR A 19 7.99 -12.47 21.85
N ARG A 20 9.22 -12.95 22.06
CA ARG A 20 9.75 -14.24 21.59
C ARG A 20 9.68 -14.46 20.07
N LEU A 21 9.67 -13.40 19.27
CA LEU A 21 9.46 -13.51 17.81
C LEU A 21 10.50 -14.40 17.13
N ASP A 22 11.65 -14.63 17.78
CA ASP A 22 12.64 -15.65 17.40
C ASP A 22 12.03 -17.06 17.31
N ASP A 23 11.12 -17.44 18.20
CA ASP A 23 10.43 -18.73 18.14
C ASP A 23 9.57 -18.87 16.89
N LEU A 24 8.91 -17.79 16.47
CA LEU A 24 8.08 -17.79 15.27
C LEU A 24 8.97 -17.86 14.02
N LEU A 25 10.08 -17.12 14.01
CA LEU A 25 11.03 -17.12 12.92
C LEU A 25 11.64 -18.52 12.70
N PHE A 26 12.10 -19.18 13.76
CA PHE A 26 12.72 -20.51 13.66
C PHE A 26 11.73 -21.66 13.49
N ALA A 27 10.42 -21.41 13.58
CA ALA A 27 9.39 -22.38 13.22
C ALA A 27 9.15 -22.44 11.70
N LEU A 28 9.62 -21.44 10.94
CA LEU A 28 9.52 -21.43 9.48
C LEU A 28 10.51 -22.43 8.85
N PRO A 29 10.23 -22.92 7.62
CA PRO A 29 11.15 -23.79 6.87
C PRO A 29 12.36 -22.98 6.37
N LEU A 30 13.26 -22.63 7.29
CA LEU A 30 14.48 -21.88 7.02
C LEU A 30 15.64 -22.83 6.65
N PRO A 31 16.60 -22.37 5.83
CA PRO A 31 17.82 -23.11 5.53
C PRO A 31 18.64 -23.35 6.81
N TRP A 32 19.41 -24.44 6.81
CA TRP A 32 20.11 -24.96 7.98
C TRP A 32 21.06 -23.94 8.65
N TRP A 33 21.70 -23.07 7.88
CA TRP A 33 22.62 -22.06 8.40
C TRP A 33 21.91 -20.98 9.22
N LEU A 34 20.67 -20.61 8.87
CA LEU A 34 19.84 -19.73 9.71
C LEU A 34 19.39 -20.45 10.96
N LEU A 35 18.98 -21.71 10.86
CA LEU A 35 18.59 -22.52 12.00
C LEU A 35 19.75 -22.73 13.00
N ALA A 36 21.00 -22.74 12.53
CA ALA A 36 22.20 -22.82 13.34
C ALA A 36 22.43 -21.55 14.19
N VAL A 37 21.96 -20.39 13.75
CA VAL A 37 22.03 -19.13 14.51
C VAL A 37 21.37 -19.30 15.88
N ARG A 38 20.33 -20.15 16.01
CA ARG A 38 19.65 -20.40 17.29
C ARG A 38 20.59 -20.77 18.43
N PHE A 39 21.70 -21.46 18.12
CA PHE A 39 22.65 -21.97 19.11
C PHE A 39 23.59 -20.89 19.59
N VAL A 40 23.77 -19.80 18.83
CA VAL A 40 24.69 -18.70 19.15
C VAL A 40 23.97 -17.56 19.91
N LEU A 41 22.64 -17.59 20.03
CA LEU A 41 21.87 -16.53 20.69
C LEU A 41 21.85 -16.73 22.23
N PRO A 42 22.59 -15.94 23.01
CA PRO A 42 22.80 -16.20 24.44
C PRO A 42 21.50 -16.15 25.27
N TRP A 43 20.53 -15.33 24.87
CA TRP A 43 19.23 -15.24 25.55
C TRP A 43 18.38 -16.51 25.40
N ARG A 44 18.69 -17.44 24.49
CA ARG A 44 17.97 -18.73 24.34
C ARG A 44 18.45 -19.81 25.31
N TRP A 45 19.61 -19.63 25.93
CA TRP A 45 20.17 -20.58 26.88
C TRP A 45 19.54 -20.45 28.28
N LEU A 46 18.81 -19.35 28.54
CA LEU A 46 18.09 -19.12 29.78
C LEU A 46 16.69 -19.77 29.72
N PRO A 47 16.21 -20.41 30.81
CA PRO A 47 14.85 -20.94 30.87
C PRO A 47 13.82 -19.81 30.70
N ARG A 48 12.96 -19.92 29.68
CA ARG A 48 11.92 -18.91 29.40
C ARG A 48 10.55 -19.44 29.79
N ARG A 49 9.77 -18.66 30.54
CA ARG A 49 8.35 -18.96 30.79
C ARG A 49 7.60 -19.14 29.47
N LYS A 50 6.64 -20.07 29.44
CA LYS A 50 5.72 -20.22 28.30
C LYS A 50 5.02 -18.88 28.09
N ASN A 51 4.95 -18.44 26.84
CA ASN A 51 4.21 -17.25 26.48
C ASN A 51 2.78 -17.69 26.16
N GLU A 52 1.81 -17.20 26.93
CA GLU A 52 0.39 -17.55 26.78
C GLU A 52 -0.27 -16.82 25.61
N LEU A 53 0.41 -15.83 25.04
CA LEU A 53 -0.08 -15.04 23.92
C LEU A 53 -0.02 -15.82 22.59
N SER A 54 -1.05 -15.64 21.76
CA SER A 54 -1.10 -16.13 20.38
C SER A 54 0.04 -15.52 19.53
N ARG A 55 0.38 -16.15 18.39
CA ARG A 55 1.41 -15.60 17.48
C ARG A 55 1.04 -14.22 16.94
N GLY A 56 -0.24 -13.99 16.63
CA GLY A 56 -0.75 -12.70 16.17
C GLY A 56 -0.66 -11.63 17.25
N ALA A 57 -1.10 -11.93 18.49
CA ALA A 57 -0.99 -11.00 19.62
C ALA A 57 0.46 -10.61 19.92
N ARG A 58 1.38 -11.57 19.82
CA ARG A 58 2.82 -11.34 20.00
C ARG A 58 3.38 -10.40 18.94
N LEU A 59 2.96 -10.54 17.68
CA LEU A 59 3.37 -9.64 16.60
C LEU A 59 2.77 -8.24 16.79
N ARG A 60 1.47 -8.15 17.08
CA ARG A 60 0.76 -6.88 17.35
C ARG A 60 1.44 -6.06 18.44
N LEU A 61 1.66 -6.66 19.61
CA LEU A 61 2.31 -5.99 20.75
C LEU A 61 3.77 -5.61 20.46
N ALA A 62 4.47 -6.42 19.66
CA ALA A 62 5.83 -6.09 19.23
C ALA A 62 5.85 -4.85 18.32
N LEU A 63 4.95 -4.76 17.34
CA LEU A 63 4.83 -3.59 16.47
C LEU A 63 4.47 -2.32 17.26
N GLN A 64 3.59 -2.44 18.27
CA GLN A 64 3.28 -1.36 19.20
C GLN A 64 4.51 -0.88 20.00
N ASP A 65 5.31 -1.80 20.53
CA ASP A 65 6.51 -1.46 21.33
C ASP A 65 7.65 -0.89 20.45
N LEU A 66 7.73 -1.28 19.18
CA LEU A 66 8.68 -0.71 18.20
C LEU A 66 8.34 0.74 17.85
N GLY A 67 7.05 1.09 17.86
CA GLY A 67 6.56 2.46 17.76
C GLY A 67 5.78 2.76 16.48
N PRO A 68 5.50 4.05 16.23
CA PRO A 68 4.49 4.48 15.25
C PRO A 68 4.70 3.95 13.83
N ILE A 69 5.95 3.89 13.37
CA ILE A 69 6.28 3.42 12.02
C ILE A 69 5.99 1.92 11.85
N PHE A 70 6.14 1.13 12.91
CA PHE A 70 5.81 -0.30 12.88
C PHE A 70 4.31 -0.55 13.09
N ILE A 71 3.63 0.32 13.84
CA ILE A 71 2.16 0.31 13.96
C ILE A 71 1.53 0.54 12.58
N LYS A 72 1.92 1.60 11.87
CA LYS A 72 1.43 1.89 10.52
C LYS A 72 1.78 0.82 9.50
N PHE A 73 2.99 0.26 9.58
CA PHE A 73 3.36 -0.89 8.76
C PHE A 73 2.47 -2.11 9.05
N GLY A 74 2.19 -2.39 10.33
CA GLY A 74 1.27 -3.45 10.73
C GLY A 74 -0.16 -3.22 10.24
N GLN A 75 -0.64 -1.98 10.29
CA GLN A 75 -1.94 -1.61 9.73
C GLN A 75 -1.98 -1.83 8.21
N LEU A 76 -0.94 -1.42 7.47
CA LEU A 76 -0.83 -1.71 6.03
C LEU A 76 -0.79 -3.22 5.76
N LEU A 77 -0.06 -3.99 6.56
CA LEU A 77 -0.05 -5.45 6.41
C LEU A 77 -1.38 -6.10 6.77
N SER A 78 -2.13 -5.55 7.73
CA SER A 78 -3.46 -6.07 8.11
C SER A 78 -4.46 -6.00 6.95
N THR A 79 -4.24 -5.07 6.02
CA THR A 79 -5.07 -4.92 4.82
C THR A 79 -4.63 -5.86 3.70
N ARG A 80 -3.39 -6.36 3.77
CA ARG A 80 -2.80 -7.36 2.88
C ARG A 80 -3.03 -8.77 3.44
N ARG A 81 -4.29 -9.17 3.58
CA ARG A 81 -4.67 -10.54 4.02
C ARG A 81 -4.13 -11.64 3.09
N ASP A 82 -3.76 -11.30 1.86
CA ASP A 82 -3.04 -12.17 0.92
C ASP A 82 -1.65 -12.60 1.43
N LEU A 83 -1.01 -11.74 2.23
CA LEU A 83 0.36 -11.91 2.73
C LEU A 83 0.43 -12.61 4.09
N LEU A 84 -0.66 -12.61 4.86
CA LEU A 84 -0.65 -13.01 6.26
C LEU A 84 -1.68 -14.10 6.58
N PRO A 85 -1.35 -15.02 7.51
CA PRO A 85 -2.36 -15.91 8.09
C PRO A 85 -3.49 -15.12 8.78
N GLU A 86 -4.71 -15.65 8.73
CA GLU A 86 -5.93 -14.99 9.24
C GLU A 86 -5.81 -14.57 10.72
N ASP A 87 -5.32 -15.46 11.57
CA ASP A 87 -5.11 -15.18 13.01
C ASP A 87 -4.11 -14.05 13.27
N VAL A 88 -3.19 -13.80 12.33
CA VAL A 88 -2.24 -12.68 12.41
C VAL A 88 -2.89 -11.41 11.89
N ALA A 89 -3.58 -11.46 10.75
CA ALA A 89 -4.24 -10.30 10.17
C ALA A 89 -5.31 -9.72 11.10
N ASP A 90 -6.12 -10.56 11.73
CA ASP A 90 -7.16 -10.15 12.67
C ASP A 90 -6.58 -9.44 13.90
N GLU A 91 -5.45 -9.91 14.42
CA GLU A 91 -4.73 -9.22 15.49
C GLU A 91 -4.17 -7.88 14.99
N LEU A 92 -3.55 -7.82 13.82
CA LEU A 92 -2.99 -6.57 13.30
C LEU A 92 -4.06 -5.50 13.04
N MET A 93 -5.31 -5.88 12.73
CA MET A 93 -6.43 -4.94 12.64
C MET A 93 -6.73 -4.22 13.95
N MET A 94 -6.38 -4.81 15.10
CA MET A 94 -6.55 -4.18 16.42
C MET A 94 -5.46 -3.15 16.74
N LEU A 95 -4.51 -2.90 15.82
CA LEU A 95 -3.50 -1.86 15.98
C LEU A 95 -4.16 -0.48 15.95
N GLN A 96 -4.26 0.14 17.13
CA GLN A 96 -4.69 1.52 17.26
C GLN A 96 -3.54 2.49 17.03
N ASP A 97 -3.82 3.61 16.37
CA ASP A 97 -2.85 4.66 16.08
C ASP A 97 -2.73 5.73 17.18
N ARG A 98 -3.28 5.45 18.36
CA ARG A 98 -3.26 6.38 19.49
C ARG A 98 -1.90 6.34 20.18
N VAL A 99 -1.20 7.46 20.10
CA VAL A 99 0.07 7.66 20.80
C VAL A 99 -0.03 8.90 21.68
N PRO A 100 0.75 8.97 22.79
CA PRO A 100 0.78 10.17 23.60
C PRO A 100 1.10 11.43 22.78
N PRO A 101 0.45 12.56 23.09
CA PRO A 101 0.75 13.82 22.43
C PRO A 101 2.21 14.20 22.67
N PHE A 102 2.79 14.92 21.72
CA PHE A 102 4.08 15.55 21.96
C PHE A 102 3.89 16.90 22.66
N ASP A 103 4.99 17.43 23.18
CA ASP A 103 5.03 18.71 23.89
C ASP A 103 4.33 19.83 23.08
N SER A 104 3.26 20.40 23.65
CA SER A 104 2.49 21.47 23.05
C SER A 104 3.32 22.71 22.74
N ALA A 105 4.38 23.00 23.49
CA ALA A 105 5.27 24.12 23.19
C ALA A 105 5.98 23.93 21.83
N LYS A 106 6.38 22.69 21.52
CA LYS A 106 6.95 22.34 20.20
C LYS A 106 5.91 22.42 19.09
N ALA A 107 4.65 22.07 19.40
CA ALA A 107 3.55 22.17 18.45
C ALA A 107 3.27 23.63 18.09
N VAL A 108 3.13 24.49 19.10
CA VAL A 108 2.95 25.94 18.94
C VAL A 108 4.09 26.54 18.12
N ALA A 109 5.35 26.30 18.52
CA ALA A 109 6.50 26.82 17.79
C ALA A 109 6.56 26.34 16.33
N LEU A 110 6.17 25.09 16.06
CA LEU A 110 6.12 24.57 14.69
C LEU A 110 4.97 25.21 13.88
N ILE A 111 3.81 25.43 14.49
CA ILE A 111 2.68 26.12 13.86
C ILE A 111 3.09 27.54 13.49
N GLU A 112 3.63 28.31 14.43
CA GLU A 112 4.07 29.69 14.18
C GLU A 112 5.15 29.76 13.11
N SER A 113 6.12 28.84 13.14
CA SER A 113 7.17 28.74 12.12
C SER A 113 6.63 28.44 10.72
N GLN A 114 5.57 27.63 10.60
CA GLN A 114 4.98 27.30 9.30
C GLN A 114 4.08 28.43 8.78
N LEU A 115 3.32 29.06 9.66
CA LEU A 115 2.43 30.15 9.30
C LEU A 115 3.16 31.48 9.07
N GLY A 116 4.37 31.65 9.65
CA GLY A 116 5.13 32.90 9.60
C GLY A 116 4.52 34.01 10.47
N ALA A 117 3.64 33.65 11.40
CA ALA A 117 2.88 34.55 12.26
C ALA A 117 2.68 33.89 13.64
N LYS A 118 2.44 34.71 14.67
CA LYS A 118 2.11 34.17 16.00
C LYS A 118 0.72 33.55 16.03
N ILE A 119 0.50 32.56 16.88
CA ILE A 119 -0.84 31.93 17.01
C ILE A 119 -1.91 32.98 17.32
N SER A 120 -1.62 33.93 18.20
CA SER A 120 -2.53 35.03 18.57
C SER A 120 -2.86 36.00 17.44
N GLU A 121 -2.05 36.01 16.37
CA GLU A 121 -2.29 36.85 15.20
C GLU A 121 -3.32 36.21 14.26
N VAL A 122 -3.35 34.87 14.21
CA VAL A 122 -4.21 34.09 13.30
C VAL A 122 -5.51 33.63 13.99
N PHE A 123 -5.40 33.17 15.23
CA PHE A 123 -6.50 32.56 15.97
C PHE A 123 -6.99 33.48 17.09
N SER A 124 -8.31 33.63 17.23
CA SER A 124 -8.93 34.31 18.37
C SER A 124 -8.90 33.45 19.64
N ARG A 125 -8.90 32.12 19.47
CA ARG A 125 -8.70 31.12 20.53
C ARG A 125 -7.88 29.96 19.99
N PHE A 126 -6.96 29.45 20.79
CA PHE A 126 -6.20 28.23 20.49
C PHE A 126 -6.03 27.40 21.75
N ASP A 127 -6.49 26.16 21.73
CA ASP A 127 -6.37 25.24 22.86
C ASP A 127 -4.98 24.57 22.80
N VAL A 128 -4.11 24.94 23.74
CA VAL A 128 -2.74 24.41 23.84
C VAL A 128 -2.74 22.91 24.14
N ALA A 129 -3.73 22.43 24.89
CA ALA A 129 -3.95 21.00 25.08
C ALA A 129 -4.49 20.40 23.76
N PRO A 130 -3.85 19.35 23.21
CA PRO A 130 -4.31 18.73 21.98
C PRO A 130 -5.67 18.05 22.21
N LEU A 131 -6.57 18.22 21.24
CA LEU A 131 -7.85 17.53 21.17
C LEU A 131 -7.67 16.03 20.91
N ALA A 132 -6.71 15.69 20.04
CA ALA A 132 -6.37 14.31 19.69
C ALA A 132 -4.89 14.19 19.29
N SER A 133 -4.35 12.98 19.39
CA SER A 133 -2.99 12.67 18.93
C SER A 133 -2.98 11.33 18.19
N ALA A 134 -2.43 11.35 16.99
CA ALA A 134 -2.16 10.18 16.14
C ALA A 134 -0.65 9.96 16.02
N SER A 135 -0.23 8.91 15.31
CA SER A 135 1.20 8.58 15.11
C SER A 135 2.01 9.73 14.53
N VAL A 136 1.52 10.32 13.45
CA VAL A 136 2.26 11.27 12.62
C VAL A 136 1.94 12.72 12.98
N ALA A 137 0.76 13.00 13.51
CA ALA A 137 0.30 14.36 13.81
C ALA A 137 -0.53 14.41 15.10
N GLN A 138 -0.66 15.61 15.67
CA GLN A 138 -1.64 15.90 16.71
C GLN A 138 -2.56 17.03 16.28
N VAL A 139 -3.74 17.10 16.88
CA VAL A 139 -4.82 18.01 16.50
C VAL A 139 -5.14 18.92 17.67
N HIS A 140 -5.20 20.22 17.43
CA HIS A 140 -5.60 21.24 18.40
C HIS A 140 -6.93 21.87 17.99
N ALA A 141 -7.77 22.19 18.96
CA ALA A 141 -8.96 23.00 18.71
C ALA A 141 -8.59 24.49 18.68
N ALA A 142 -9.18 25.24 17.76
CA ALA A 142 -8.96 26.67 17.64
C ALA A 142 -10.19 27.38 17.06
N ARG A 143 -10.17 28.71 17.11
CA ARG A 143 -11.12 29.58 16.43
C ARG A 143 -10.36 30.63 15.65
N LEU A 144 -10.69 30.81 14.38
CA LEU A 144 -10.10 31.88 13.55
C LEU A 144 -10.55 33.26 14.06
N LYS A 145 -9.83 34.32 13.70
CA LYS A 145 -10.27 35.69 14.00
C LYS A 145 -11.54 36.11 13.28
N THR A 146 -11.83 35.48 12.15
CA THR A 146 -13.06 35.61 11.38
C THR A 146 -14.27 34.96 12.08
N GLY A 147 -14.04 34.11 13.08
CA GLY A 147 -15.06 33.57 13.99
C GLY A 147 -15.34 32.08 13.84
N GLU A 148 -14.85 31.44 12.78
CA GLU A 148 -15.07 30.02 12.49
C GLU A 148 -14.31 29.11 13.46
N GLU A 149 -14.97 28.04 13.90
CA GLU A 149 -14.37 26.97 14.69
C GLU A 149 -13.59 26.02 13.80
N VAL A 150 -12.32 25.81 14.13
CA VAL A 150 -11.39 25.02 13.32
C VAL A 150 -10.60 24.04 14.17
N VAL A 151 -10.03 23.05 13.51
CA VAL A 151 -9.00 22.18 14.06
C VAL A 151 -7.69 22.42 13.32
N VAL A 152 -6.60 22.41 14.08
CA VAL A 152 -5.23 22.60 13.58
C VAL A 152 -4.47 21.30 13.77
N LYS A 153 -4.28 20.55 12.67
CA LYS A 153 -3.46 19.32 12.63
C LYS A 153 -2.01 19.71 12.38
N VAL A 154 -1.09 19.24 13.23
CA VAL A 154 0.34 19.56 13.16
C VAL A 154 1.19 18.29 13.22
N VAL A 155 2.14 18.17 12.28
CA VAL A 155 3.02 16.99 12.17
C VAL A 155 3.99 16.92 13.34
N ARG A 156 4.21 15.71 13.87
CA ARG A 156 5.15 15.44 14.95
C ARG A 156 6.59 15.79 14.51
N PRO A 157 7.30 16.61 15.29
CA PRO A 157 8.64 17.04 14.93
C PRO A 157 9.64 15.88 14.98
N GLY A 158 10.59 15.87 14.04
CA GLY A 158 11.72 14.93 14.05
C GLY A 158 11.42 13.53 13.53
N LEU A 159 10.29 13.29 12.84
CA LEU A 159 9.92 11.97 12.32
C LEU A 159 10.81 11.46 11.17
N LYS A 160 11.22 12.32 10.23
CA LYS A 160 12.00 11.92 9.04
C LYS A 160 13.22 11.01 9.34
N PRO A 161 14.14 11.36 10.26
CA PRO A 161 15.30 10.50 10.55
C PRO A 161 14.91 9.18 11.23
N ILE A 162 13.80 9.16 11.99
CA ILE A 162 13.28 7.94 12.63
C ILE A 162 12.70 7.02 11.55
N ILE A 163 11.89 7.55 10.65
CA ILE A 163 11.31 6.85 9.50
C ILE A 163 12.43 6.22 8.65
N GLY A 164 13.44 6.99 8.26
CA GLY A 164 14.56 6.48 7.46
C GLY A 164 15.32 5.34 8.15
N SER A 165 15.54 5.42 9.46
CA SER A 165 16.19 4.33 10.21
C SER A 165 15.32 3.08 10.29
N ASP A 166 14.01 3.22 10.44
CA ASP A 166 13.08 2.09 10.57
C ASP A 166 12.84 1.40 9.24
N LEU A 167 12.65 2.17 8.17
CA LEU A 167 12.54 1.66 6.80
C LEU A 167 13.81 0.91 6.39
N ALA A 168 15.00 1.39 6.75
CA ALA A 168 16.24 0.67 6.48
C ALA A 168 16.23 -0.74 7.10
N TRP A 169 15.70 -0.91 8.32
CA TRP A 169 15.54 -2.23 8.93
C TRP A 169 14.49 -3.08 8.22
N LEU A 170 13.36 -2.50 7.83
CA LEU A 170 12.33 -3.20 7.06
C LEU A 170 12.86 -3.70 5.72
N PHE A 171 13.63 -2.88 4.98
CA PHE A 171 14.27 -3.30 3.74
C PHE A 171 15.28 -4.43 3.93
N ILE A 172 16.08 -4.39 5.00
CA ILE A 172 17.01 -5.49 5.33
C ILE A 172 16.22 -6.78 5.55
N LEU A 173 15.13 -6.72 6.33
CA LEU A 173 14.28 -7.88 6.60
C LEU A 173 13.60 -8.41 5.33
N ALA A 174 13.06 -7.53 4.49
CA ALA A 174 12.42 -7.89 3.22
C ALA A 174 13.41 -8.59 2.27
N LYS A 175 14.62 -8.03 2.10
CA LYS A 175 15.68 -8.63 1.26
C LYS A 175 16.14 -9.99 1.77
N ILE A 176 16.18 -10.18 3.09
CA ILE A 176 16.48 -11.50 3.69
C ILE A 176 15.34 -12.48 3.36
N ALA A 177 14.08 -12.06 3.51
CA ALA A 177 12.93 -12.92 3.24
C ALA A 177 12.91 -13.46 1.79
N GLU A 178 13.14 -12.61 0.78
CA GLU A 178 13.18 -13.01 -0.64
C GLU A 178 14.30 -13.98 -1.01
N ARG A 179 15.45 -13.85 -0.33
CA ARG A 179 16.60 -14.75 -0.53
C ARG A 179 16.37 -16.11 0.10
N VAL A 180 15.61 -16.16 1.19
CA VAL A 180 15.51 -17.33 2.06
C VAL A 180 14.28 -18.18 1.73
N SER A 181 13.20 -17.60 1.20
CA SER A 181 11.97 -18.31 0.87
C SER A 181 11.50 -18.01 -0.55
N ALA A 182 11.22 -19.06 -1.33
CA ALA A 182 10.61 -18.94 -2.65
C ALA A 182 9.18 -18.39 -2.56
N ASP A 183 8.40 -18.85 -1.57
CA ASP A 183 7.06 -18.34 -1.30
C ASP A 183 7.08 -16.85 -0.96
N ALA A 184 8.05 -16.40 -0.16
CA ALA A 184 8.20 -14.98 0.16
C ALA A 184 8.58 -14.16 -1.08
N ARG A 185 9.34 -14.73 -2.02
CA ARG A 185 9.70 -14.04 -3.27
C ARG A 185 8.49 -13.75 -4.14
N LEU A 186 7.52 -14.66 -4.19
CA LEU A 186 6.24 -14.46 -4.91
C LEU A 186 5.41 -13.31 -4.32
N LEU A 187 5.66 -12.95 -3.06
CA LEU A 187 4.94 -11.89 -2.36
C LEU A 187 5.60 -10.52 -2.50
N HIS A 188 6.77 -10.43 -3.15
CA HIS A 188 7.47 -9.18 -3.42
C HIS A 188 7.61 -8.25 -2.18
N PRO A 189 8.12 -8.74 -1.03
CA PRO A 189 8.14 -7.97 0.21
C PRO A 189 9.03 -6.71 0.13
N VAL A 190 10.02 -6.67 -0.76
CA VAL A 190 10.79 -5.43 -1.00
C VAL A 190 9.90 -4.35 -1.63
N ASP A 191 9.05 -4.73 -2.57
CA ASP A 191 8.09 -3.81 -3.21
C ASP A 191 7.04 -3.33 -2.20
N VAL A 192 6.57 -4.22 -1.31
CA VAL A 192 5.67 -3.85 -0.20
C VAL A 192 6.31 -2.79 0.73
N VAL A 193 7.59 -2.94 1.05
CA VAL A 193 8.30 -1.95 1.88
C VAL A 193 8.56 -0.66 1.11
N ALA A 194 8.82 -0.73 -0.20
CA ALA A 194 8.99 0.45 -1.05
C ALA A 194 7.69 1.25 -1.19
N ASP A 195 6.56 0.57 -1.37
CA ASP A 195 5.24 1.20 -1.35
C ASP A 195 4.95 1.85 -0.01
N TYR A 196 5.27 1.16 1.10
CA TYR A 196 5.11 1.72 2.43
C TYR A 196 6.00 2.95 2.67
N GLU A 197 7.25 2.94 2.20
CA GLU A 197 8.15 4.08 2.25
C GLU A 197 7.51 5.31 1.59
N LYS A 198 6.94 5.14 0.40
CA LYS A 198 6.24 6.23 -0.29
C LYS A 198 5.05 6.73 0.52
N THR A 199 4.20 5.82 1.00
CA THR A 199 3.01 6.18 1.79
C THR A 199 3.36 6.94 3.07
N ILE A 200 4.34 6.47 3.86
CA ILE A 200 4.68 7.10 5.14
C ILE A 200 5.32 8.49 4.95
N TYR A 201 6.04 8.71 3.85
CA TYR A 201 6.56 10.05 3.53
C TYR A 201 5.48 10.98 3.01
N ASP A 202 4.55 10.48 2.19
CA ASP A 202 3.39 11.24 1.71
C ASP A 202 2.51 11.73 2.88
N GLU A 203 2.36 10.92 3.94
CA GLU A 203 1.62 11.32 5.16
C GLU A 203 2.29 12.47 5.95
N LEU A 204 3.57 12.76 5.71
CA LEU A 204 4.24 13.90 6.36
C LEU A 204 3.90 15.25 5.72
N ASP A 205 3.25 15.24 4.54
CA ASP A 205 2.82 16.44 3.83
C ASP A 205 1.31 16.62 3.92
N LEU A 206 0.89 17.44 4.89
CA LEU A 206 -0.52 17.72 5.15
C LEU A 206 -1.20 18.52 4.02
N LEU A 207 -0.45 19.09 3.06
CA LEU A 207 -1.07 19.70 1.88
C LEU A 207 -1.72 18.65 0.97
N ARG A 208 -1.21 17.42 0.97
CA ARG A 208 -1.82 16.31 0.22
C ARG A 208 -3.19 15.96 0.80
N GLU A 209 -3.26 15.81 2.12
CA GLU A 209 -4.52 15.60 2.84
C GLU A 209 -5.51 16.77 2.64
N ALA A 210 -5.02 18.01 2.66
CA ALA A 210 -5.82 19.21 2.38
C ALA A 210 -6.43 19.20 0.96
N ALA A 211 -5.61 18.83 -0.03
CA ALA A 211 -6.02 18.74 -1.44
C ALA A 211 -7.07 17.64 -1.63
N ASN A 212 -6.82 16.46 -1.07
CA ASN A 212 -7.73 15.33 -1.13
C ASN A 212 -9.07 15.64 -0.47
N SER A 213 -9.05 16.26 0.73
CA SER A 213 -10.26 16.66 1.45
C SER A 213 -11.06 17.68 0.63
N SER A 214 -10.39 18.65 0.00
CA SER A 214 -11.05 19.64 -0.84
C SER A 214 -11.66 19.02 -2.10
N GLN A 215 -10.99 18.06 -2.73
CA GLN A 215 -11.54 17.34 -3.87
C GLN A 215 -12.76 16.50 -3.47
N LEU A 216 -12.67 15.75 -2.38
CA LEU A 216 -13.79 14.94 -1.90
C LEU A 216 -14.98 15.83 -1.52
N ARG A 217 -14.74 16.98 -0.89
CA ARG A 217 -15.79 17.96 -0.59
C ARG A 217 -16.50 18.44 -1.86
N ARG A 218 -15.76 18.78 -2.92
CA ARG A 218 -16.35 19.19 -4.20
C ARG A 218 -17.25 18.11 -4.81
N ASN A 219 -16.83 16.85 -4.73
CA ASN A 219 -17.61 15.72 -5.26
C ASN A 219 -18.96 15.52 -4.53
N PHE A 220 -19.06 15.97 -3.28
CA PHE A 220 -20.23 15.79 -2.42
C PHE A 220 -20.87 17.11 -1.98
N GLU A 221 -20.59 18.20 -2.69
CA GLU A 221 -21.16 19.51 -2.37
C GLU A 221 -22.70 19.45 -2.47
N GLY A 222 -23.38 19.80 -1.38
CA GLY A 222 -24.85 19.70 -1.28
C GLY A 222 -25.40 18.27 -1.20
N SER A 223 -24.55 17.24 -1.12
CA SER A 223 -25.00 15.86 -1.03
C SER A 223 -25.56 15.52 0.36
N PRO A 224 -26.73 14.86 0.45
CA PRO A 224 -27.22 14.37 1.74
C PRO A 224 -26.41 13.15 2.23
N MET A 225 -25.60 12.50 1.38
CA MET A 225 -24.90 11.26 1.73
C MET A 225 -23.67 11.50 2.60
N LEU A 226 -22.82 12.44 2.18
CA LEU A 226 -21.51 12.68 2.77
C LEU A 226 -21.26 14.18 2.90
N TYR A 227 -20.76 14.56 4.06
CA TYR A 227 -20.23 15.88 4.36
C TYR A 227 -18.72 15.77 4.62
N VAL A 228 -17.96 16.70 4.07
CA VAL A 228 -16.51 16.80 4.24
C VAL A 228 -16.18 18.21 4.72
N PRO A 229 -15.44 18.38 5.82
CA PRO A 229 -15.17 19.69 6.41
C PRO A 229 -14.41 20.62 5.46
N GLN A 230 -14.65 21.92 5.59
CA GLN A 230 -13.92 22.94 4.84
C GLN A 230 -12.43 22.96 5.20
N VAL A 231 -11.58 23.03 4.17
CA VAL A 231 -10.16 23.33 4.35
C VAL A 231 -9.94 24.84 4.24
N TYR A 232 -9.20 25.42 5.18
CA TYR A 232 -8.82 26.84 5.17
C TYR A 232 -7.41 27.00 4.59
N TRP A 233 -7.34 27.06 3.26
CA TRP A 233 -6.09 27.01 2.49
C TRP A 233 -5.05 28.07 2.87
N ASP A 234 -5.49 29.29 3.22
CA ASP A 234 -4.59 30.37 3.63
C ASP A 234 -3.69 29.98 4.82
N TRP A 235 -4.21 29.10 5.68
CA TRP A 235 -3.56 28.62 6.90
C TRP A 235 -2.99 27.19 6.78
N CYS A 236 -2.94 26.63 5.57
CA CYS A 236 -2.39 25.29 5.32
C CYS A 236 -0.95 25.35 4.80
N ARG A 237 -0.09 24.48 5.33
CA ARG A 237 1.34 24.34 5.01
C ARG A 237 1.73 22.85 5.09
N PRO A 238 2.90 22.43 4.58
CA PRO A 238 3.27 21.02 4.57
C PRO A 238 3.20 20.32 5.93
N LYS A 239 3.41 21.05 7.04
CA LYS A 239 3.36 20.48 8.40
C LYS A 239 2.16 20.93 9.24
N VAL A 240 1.27 21.75 8.68
CA VAL A 240 0.11 22.32 9.39
C VAL A 240 -1.11 22.31 8.47
N LEU A 241 -2.18 21.65 8.88
CA LEU A 241 -3.48 21.68 8.19
C LEU A 241 -4.51 22.35 9.10
N VAL A 242 -5.24 23.32 8.57
CA VAL A 242 -6.35 23.98 9.24
C VAL A 242 -7.64 23.65 8.49
N MET A 243 -8.58 23.03 9.19
CA MET A 243 -9.87 22.65 8.63
C MET A 243 -11.00 22.92 9.62
N GLU A 244 -12.22 22.99 9.11
CA GLU A 244 -13.44 23.17 9.88
C GLU A 244 -13.57 22.11 10.97
N ARG A 245 -14.00 22.57 12.14
CA ARG A 245 -14.28 21.68 13.25
C ARG A 245 -15.65 21.04 13.08
N ILE A 246 -15.66 19.72 12.95
CA ILE A 246 -16.89 18.94 12.89
C ILE A 246 -17.43 18.61 14.29
N TYR A 247 -18.74 18.38 14.36
CA TYR A 247 -19.42 17.85 15.52
C TYR A 247 -20.33 16.71 15.05
N GLY A 248 -20.09 15.49 15.53
CA GLY A 248 -20.82 14.31 15.11
C GLY A 248 -20.57 13.12 16.04
N VAL A 249 -21.38 12.09 15.90
CA VAL A 249 -21.26 10.84 16.67
C VAL A 249 -20.37 9.89 15.89
N GLN A 250 -19.38 9.29 16.55
CA GLN A 250 -18.51 8.31 15.88
C GLN A 250 -19.35 7.12 15.42
N VAL A 251 -19.11 6.60 14.21
CA VAL A 251 -19.99 5.57 13.61
C VAL A 251 -20.03 4.24 14.39
N THR A 252 -19.04 4.00 15.27
CA THR A 252 -18.98 2.83 16.17
C THR A 252 -19.72 3.01 17.49
N ASP A 253 -20.13 4.23 17.83
CA ASP A 253 -20.88 4.50 19.05
C ASP A 253 -22.39 4.26 18.82
N LEU A 254 -22.73 2.97 18.73
CA LEU A 254 -24.09 2.51 18.44
C LEU A 254 -25.10 2.95 19.52
N ALA A 255 -24.65 3.09 20.77
CA ALA A 255 -25.50 3.52 21.88
C ALA A 255 -25.95 4.97 21.65
N THR A 256 -25.01 5.87 21.40
CA THR A 256 -25.32 7.29 21.14
C THR A 256 -26.13 7.45 19.84
N LEU A 257 -25.85 6.66 18.80
CA LEU A 257 -26.64 6.69 17.56
C LEU A 257 -28.08 6.20 17.77
N ALA A 258 -28.28 5.18 18.60
CA ALA A 258 -29.60 4.69 18.97
C ALA A 258 -30.37 5.73 19.81
N ASP A 259 -29.70 6.37 20.77
CA ASP A 259 -30.26 7.45 21.59
C ASP A 259 -30.67 8.67 20.73
N GLN A 260 -29.89 8.97 19.69
CA GLN A 260 -30.21 9.98 18.68
C GLN A 260 -31.40 9.58 17.78
N ARG A 261 -31.86 8.32 17.84
CA ARG A 261 -32.86 7.72 16.94
C ARG A 261 -32.45 7.78 15.47
N THR A 262 -31.18 7.50 15.22
CA THR A 262 -30.63 7.40 13.86
C THR A 262 -31.29 6.24 13.11
N ASP A 263 -31.72 6.47 11.86
CA ASP A 263 -32.20 5.40 10.99
C ASP A 263 -31.01 4.54 10.52
N MET A 264 -30.73 3.47 11.28
CA MET A 264 -29.58 2.60 11.04
C MET A 264 -29.65 1.86 9.70
N LYS A 265 -30.86 1.52 9.24
CA LYS A 265 -31.04 0.86 7.94
C LYS A 265 -30.66 1.83 6.82
N LYS A 266 -31.22 3.04 6.85
CA LYS A 266 -30.92 4.07 5.86
C LYS A 266 -29.46 4.50 5.90
N LEU A 267 -28.87 4.59 7.09
CA LEU A 267 -27.43 4.85 7.25
C LEU A 267 -26.60 3.78 6.53
N ALA A 268 -26.90 2.50 6.76
CA ALA A 268 -26.18 1.39 6.14
C ALA A 268 -26.34 1.36 4.60
N GLU A 269 -27.56 1.56 4.09
CA GLU A 269 -27.84 1.68 2.65
C GLU A 269 -27.06 2.85 2.02
N ARG A 270 -27.02 4.00 2.73
CA ARG A 270 -26.27 5.19 2.30
C ARG A 270 -24.77 4.94 2.26
N GLY A 271 -24.23 4.10 3.15
CA GLY A 271 -22.82 3.74 3.16
C GLY A 271 -22.40 2.96 1.90
N VAL A 272 -23.26 2.04 1.45
CA VAL A 272 -23.06 1.30 0.19
C VAL A 272 -23.15 2.27 -0.99
N GLU A 273 -24.21 3.07 -1.06
CA GLU A 273 -24.38 4.04 -2.15
C GLU A 273 -23.20 5.03 -2.24
N LEU A 274 -22.73 5.51 -1.09
CA LEU A 274 -21.58 6.41 -0.99
C LEU A 274 -20.30 5.78 -1.54
N PHE A 275 -20.05 4.50 -1.26
CA PHE A 275 -18.89 3.79 -1.79
C PHE A 275 -18.93 3.66 -3.31
N PHE A 276 -20.04 3.16 -3.85
CA PHE A 276 -20.19 3.02 -5.30
C PHE A 276 -20.15 4.38 -6.01
N THR A 277 -20.68 5.43 -5.39
CA THR A 277 -20.60 6.80 -5.89
C THR A 277 -19.16 7.26 -6.01
N GLN A 278 -18.35 7.14 -4.96
CA GLN A 278 -16.95 7.54 -4.99
C GLN A 278 -16.14 6.76 -6.04
N VAL A 279 -16.37 5.46 -6.16
CA VAL A 279 -15.62 4.57 -7.06
C VAL A 279 -16.00 4.79 -8.52
N PHE A 280 -17.30 4.83 -8.84
CA PHE A 280 -17.78 4.83 -10.23
C PHE A 280 -18.21 6.20 -10.74
N ARG A 281 -18.81 7.06 -9.92
CA ARG A 281 -19.16 8.42 -10.38
C ARG A 281 -17.92 9.31 -10.37
N ASP A 282 -17.16 9.27 -9.29
CA ASP A 282 -16.09 10.23 -9.05
C ASP A 282 -14.69 9.74 -9.45
N SER A 283 -14.52 8.42 -9.63
CA SER A 283 -13.19 7.77 -9.79
C SER A 283 -12.18 8.22 -8.73
N PHE A 284 -12.67 8.63 -7.56
CA PHE A 284 -11.90 9.23 -6.49
C PHE A 284 -12.57 8.86 -5.17
N PHE A 285 -11.92 7.99 -4.41
CA PHE A 285 -12.50 7.39 -3.22
C PHE A 285 -11.58 7.49 -2.02
N HIS A 286 -12.18 7.71 -0.85
CA HIS A 286 -11.47 7.64 0.41
C HIS A 286 -11.11 6.18 0.72
N ALA A 287 -9.81 5.87 0.64
CA ALA A 287 -9.30 4.50 0.76
C ALA A 287 -9.01 4.08 2.21
N ASP A 288 -9.40 4.91 3.19
CA ASP A 288 -9.23 4.63 4.62
C ASP A 288 -10.45 5.03 5.44
N MET A 289 -11.63 4.65 4.94
CA MET A 289 -12.93 4.78 5.60
C MET A 289 -13.08 3.80 6.77
N HIS A 290 -12.13 3.80 7.71
CA HIS A 290 -12.24 3.03 8.94
C HIS A 290 -13.13 3.74 9.96
N PRO A 291 -13.70 3.05 10.96
CA PRO A 291 -14.67 3.64 11.88
C PRO A 291 -14.17 4.78 12.78
N GLY A 292 -12.88 5.11 12.73
CA GLY A 292 -12.27 6.25 13.44
C GLY A 292 -12.28 7.55 12.63
N ASN A 293 -12.42 7.44 11.30
CA ASN A 293 -12.42 8.58 10.38
C ASN A 293 -13.84 8.95 9.90
N ILE A 294 -14.85 8.23 10.38
CA ILE A 294 -16.24 8.40 9.96
C ILE A 294 -17.10 8.73 11.18
N PHE A 295 -17.85 9.82 11.03
CA PHE A 295 -18.84 10.28 11.98
C PHE A 295 -20.21 10.34 11.32
N VAL A 296 -21.26 10.41 12.13
CA VAL A 296 -22.64 10.59 11.69
C VAL A 296 -23.12 11.94 12.22
N SER A 297 -23.75 12.72 11.35
CA SER A 297 -24.29 14.03 11.69
C SER A 297 -25.40 13.91 12.74
N THR A 298 -25.44 14.87 13.67
CA THR A 298 -26.48 14.99 14.69
C THR A 298 -27.72 15.77 14.22
N VAL A 299 -27.65 16.37 13.02
CA VAL A 299 -28.66 17.32 12.54
C VAL A 299 -29.92 16.63 12.01
N THR A 300 -29.77 15.56 11.23
CA THR A 300 -30.88 14.82 10.60
C THR A 300 -30.81 13.32 10.90
N PRO A 301 -31.10 12.87 12.14
CA PRO A 301 -30.99 11.45 12.49
C PRO A 301 -31.84 10.51 11.60
N TRP A 302 -33.01 10.96 11.15
CA TRP A 302 -33.92 10.21 10.26
C TRP A 302 -33.48 10.22 8.78
N ASP A 303 -32.57 11.11 8.41
CA ASP A 303 -31.90 11.13 7.10
C ASP A 303 -30.39 11.28 7.33
N PRO A 304 -29.73 10.21 7.80
CA PRO A 304 -28.46 10.32 8.48
C PRO A 304 -27.30 10.53 7.51
N GLN A 305 -26.57 11.64 7.66
CA GLN A 305 -25.46 12.02 6.78
C GLN A 305 -24.13 11.58 7.40
N TYR A 306 -23.26 10.97 6.59
CA TYR A 306 -21.89 10.68 7.01
C TYR A 306 -21.05 11.94 7.01
N ILE A 307 -20.09 12.01 7.91
CA ILE A 307 -19.04 13.03 7.95
C ILE A 307 -17.71 12.30 7.87
N ALA A 308 -16.92 12.57 6.82
CA ALA A 308 -15.58 11.97 6.66
C ALA A 308 -14.49 12.96 7.04
N ILE A 309 -13.47 12.47 7.74
CA ILE A 309 -12.23 13.17 8.07
C ILE A 309 -11.02 12.33 7.66
N ASP A 310 -9.82 12.90 7.75
CA ASP A 310 -8.55 12.22 7.46
C ASP A 310 -8.48 11.62 6.05
N CYS A 311 -8.57 12.48 5.03
CA CYS A 311 -8.39 12.10 3.63
C CYS A 311 -6.91 11.93 3.24
N GLY A 312 -6.06 11.47 4.18
CA GLY A 312 -4.64 11.22 3.93
C GLY A 312 -4.40 10.12 2.89
N ILE A 313 -5.29 9.13 2.85
CA ILE A 313 -5.24 8.02 1.89
C ILE A 313 -6.50 8.03 1.01
N VAL A 314 -6.28 8.32 -0.27
CA VAL A 314 -7.29 8.29 -1.33
C VAL A 314 -6.81 7.41 -2.47
N GLY A 315 -7.75 6.75 -3.15
CA GLY A 315 -7.52 6.03 -4.38
C GLY A 315 -8.19 6.75 -5.55
N SER A 316 -7.60 6.60 -6.73
CA SER A 316 -8.20 7.06 -7.99
C SER A 316 -8.14 5.97 -9.03
N LEU A 317 -9.15 5.88 -9.88
CA LEU A 317 -9.22 4.90 -10.97
C LEU A 317 -8.98 5.58 -12.32
N THR A 318 -8.20 4.94 -13.19
CA THR A 318 -8.14 5.34 -14.60
C THR A 318 -9.47 5.05 -15.30
N PRO A 319 -9.82 5.73 -16.40
CA PRO A 319 -11.02 5.40 -17.18
C PRO A 319 -11.08 3.94 -17.63
N GLU A 320 -9.93 3.35 -17.93
CA GLU A 320 -9.76 1.94 -18.29
C GLU A 320 -10.07 1.02 -17.10
N ASP A 321 -9.48 1.29 -15.94
CA ASP A 321 -9.72 0.49 -14.72
C ASP A 321 -11.17 0.60 -14.26
N GLN A 322 -11.76 1.79 -14.38
CA GLN A 322 -13.15 2.04 -14.06
C GLN A 322 -14.09 1.26 -15.00
N ASP A 323 -13.83 1.24 -16.31
CA ASP A 323 -14.60 0.46 -17.28
C ASP A 323 -14.50 -1.04 -17.00
N TYR A 324 -13.27 -1.52 -16.77
CA TYR A 324 -13.00 -2.90 -16.40
C TYR A 324 -13.79 -3.27 -15.14
N LEU A 325 -13.66 -2.49 -14.06
CA LEU A 325 -14.31 -2.76 -12.78
C LEU A 325 -15.83 -2.77 -12.91
N ALA A 326 -16.39 -1.80 -13.64
CA ALA A 326 -17.83 -1.71 -13.81
C ALA A 326 -18.38 -2.90 -14.61
N ARG A 327 -17.73 -3.27 -15.72
CA ARG A 327 -18.13 -4.44 -16.53
C ARG A 327 -17.99 -5.75 -15.75
N ASN A 328 -16.92 -5.87 -14.97
CA ASN A 328 -16.65 -7.05 -14.17
C ASN A 328 -17.68 -7.21 -13.06
N LEU A 329 -17.96 -6.14 -12.30
CA LEU A 329 -19.01 -6.15 -11.29
C LEU A 329 -20.38 -6.40 -11.91
N PHE A 330 -20.72 -5.78 -13.03
CA PHE A 330 -21.99 -5.99 -13.71
C PHE A 330 -22.17 -7.44 -14.19
N ALA A 331 -21.15 -8.01 -14.82
CA ALA A 331 -21.15 -9.42 -15.23
C ALA A 331 -21.35 -10.34 -14.01
N PHE A 332 -20.65 -10.04 -12.92
CA PHE A 332 -20.81 -10.74 -11.65
C PHE A 332 -22.24 -10.61 -11.08
N PHE A 333 -22.88 -9.43 -11.12
CA PHE A 333 -24.27 -9.23 -10.72
C PHE A 333 -25.27 -10.03 -11.56
N LYS A 334 -25.00 -10.21 -12.86
CA LYS A 334 -25.83 -11.04 -13.74
C LYS A 334 -25.48 -12.54 -13.65
N ARG A 335 -24.59 -12.92 -12.73
CA ARG A 335 -24.01 -14.27 -12.60
C ARG A 335 -23.38 -14.79 -13.90
N ASP A 336 -22.89 -13.87 -14.75
CA ASP A 336 -22.16 -14.18 -15.98
C ASP A 336 -20.68 -14.40 -15.65
N TYR A 337 -20.39 -15.52 -14.99
CA TYR A 337 -19.03 -15.88 -14.58
C TYR A 337 -18.08 -16.09 -15.77
N ARG A 338 -18.63 -16.44 -16.93
CA ARG A 338 -17.85 -16.57 -18.17
C ARG A 338 -17.32 -15.21 -18.60
N ARG A 339 -18.16 -14.18 -18.56
CA ARG A 339 -17.75 -12.81 -18.89
C ARG A 339 -16.78 -12.25 -17.86
N VAL A 340 -16.98 -12.53 -16.57
CA VAL A 340 -16.01 -12.20 -15.51
C VAL A 340 -14.65 -12.82 -15.84
N ALA A 341 -14.59 -14.12 -16.13
CA ALA A 341 -13.35 -14.82 -16.47
C ALA A 341 -12.68 -14.23 -17.71
N GLN A 342 -13.45 -13.92 -18.77
CA GLN A 342 -12.94 -13.33 -20.00
C GLN A 342 -12.32 -11.95 -19.74
N LEU A 343 -12.98 -11.10 -18.97
CA LEU A 343 -12.49 -9.74 -18.69
C LEU A 343 -11.14 -9.75 -17.97
N HIS A 344 -10.90 -10.69 -17.07
CA HIS A 344 -9.61 -10.83 -16.36
C HIS A 344 -8.47 -11.33 -17.25
N ILE A 345 -8.79 -12.13 -18.29
CA ILE A 345 -7.81 -12.55 -19.30
C ILE A 345 -7.53 -11.40 -20.27
N ASP A 346 -8.58 -10.72 -20.74
CA ASP A 346 -8.48 -9.57 -21.65
C ASP A 346 -7.69 -8.40 -21.01
N SER A 347 -7.79 -8.23 -19.69
CA SER A 347 -7.05 -7.20 -18.95
C SER A 347 -5.56 -7.53 -18.73
N GLY A 348 -5.12 -8.73 -19.11
CA GLY A 348 -3.74 -9.19 -18.92
C GLY A 348 -3.38 -9.54 -17.48
N TRP A 349 -4.36 -9.64 -16.57
CA TRP A 349 -4.10 -9.93 -15.15
C TRP A 349 -3.93 -11.42 -14.88
N VAL A 350 -4.48 -12.23 -15.77
CA VAL A 350 -4.33 -13.67 -15.82
C VAL A 350 -3.59 -13.99 -17.12
N PRO A 351 -2.60 -14.90 -17.11
CA PRO A 351 -1.88 -15.28 -18.32
C PRO A 351 -2.83 -15.68 -19.45
N ALA A 352 -2.55 -15.23 -20.68
CA ALA A 352 -3.43 -15.43 -21.84
C ALA A 352 -3.68 -16.92 -22.17
N GLU A 353 -2.70 -17.76 -21.87
CA GLU A 353 -2.76 -19.23 -21.96
C GLU A 353 -3.73 -19.89 -20.96
N THR A 354 -4.32 -19.15 -20.02
CA THR A 354 -5.27 -19.69 -19.05
C THR A 354 -6.57 -20.11 -19.73
N LYS A 355 -7.00 -21.36 -19.46
CA LYS A 355 -8.25 -21.88 -20.01
C LYS A 355 -9.46 -21.20 -19.37
N LEU A 356 -10.19 -20.44 -20.17
CA LEU A 356 -11.40 -19.70 -19.76
C LEU A 356 -12.40 -20.55 -18.96
N ASN A 357 -12.71 -21.76 -19.42
CA ASN A 357 -13.70 -22.63 -18.77
C ASN A 357 -13.24 -23.10 -17.37
N GLU A 358 -11.94 -23.35 -17.18
CA GLU A 358 -11.41 -23.75 -15.86
C GLU A 358 -11.44 -22.58 -14.89
N PHE A 359 -11.14 -21.38 -15.38
CA PHE A 359 -11.17 -20.16 -14.58
C PHE A 359 -12.60 -19.74 -14.22
N GLU A 360 -13.54 -19.81 -15.18
CA GLU A 360 -14.98 -19.61 -14.94
C GLU A 360 -15.51 -20.52 -13.81
N ALA A 361 -15.17 -21.81 -13.86
CA ALA A 361 -15.60 -22.77 -12.84
C ALA A 361 -15.04 -22.42 -11.45
N ALA A 362 -13.79 -21.96 -11.40
CA ALA A 362 -13.17 -21.51 -10.16
C ALA A 362 -13.90 -20.28 -9.59
N ILE A 363 -14.13 -19.26 -10.42
CA ILE A 363 -14.89 -18.05 -10.03
C ILE A 363 -16.28 -18.43 -9.49
N ARG A 364 -17.05 -19.24 -10.24
CA ARG A 364 -18.38 -19.70 -9.81
C ARG A 364 -18.35 -20.38 -8.44
N THR A 365 -17.34 -21.21 -8.17
CA THR A 365 -17.19 -21.92 -6.89
C THR A 365 -16.98 -20.97 -5.70
N VAL A 366 -16.34 -19.82 -5.95
CA VAL A 366 -16.13 -18.80 -4.92
C VAL A 366 -17.35 -17.90 -4.75
N CYS A 367 -18.03 -17.59 -5.84
CA CYS A 367 -19.06 -16.55 -5.92
C CYS A 367 -20.50 -17.03 -5.63
N GLU A 368 -20.88 -18.25 -6.01
CA GLU A 368 -22.25 -18.73 -5.79
C GLU A 368 -22.65 -18.81 -4.30
N PRO A 369 -21.76 -19.22 -3.36
CA PRO A 369 -22.13 -19.35 -1.94
C PRO A 369 -22.48 -18.05 -1.22
N ILE A 370 -22.13 -16.89 -1.80
CA ILE A 370 -22.29 -15.56 -1.19
C ILE A 370 -23.43 -14.73 -1.77
N PHE A 371 -23.94 -15.10 -2.94
CA PHE A 371 -24.94 -14.33 -3.65
C PHE A 371 -26.31 -14.40 -2.92
N GLU A 372 -27.04 -13.28 -2.85
CA GLU A 372 -28.39 -13.17 -2.21
C GLU A 372 -28.43 -13.55 -0.72
N LYS A 373 -27.30 -13.45 -0.01
CA LYS A 373 -27.25 -13.64 1.45
C LYS A 373 -27.07 -12.31 2.19
N PRO A 374 -27.73 -12.14 3.35
CA PRO A 374 -27.48 -10.98 4.19
C PRO A 374 -26.06 -11.04 4.77
N LEU A 375 -25.50 -9.88 5.12
CA LEU A 375 -24.14 -9.74 5.65
C LEU A 375 -23.80 -10.70 6.80
N LYS A 376 -24.75 -10.94 7.71
CA LYS A 376 -24.57 -11.84 8.85
C LYS A 376 -24.22 -13.30 8.46
N ASP A 377 -24.68 -13.74 7.29
CA ASP A 377 -24.59 -15.12 6.80
C ASP A 377 -23.45 -15.33 5.78
N ILE A 378 -22.71 -14.27 5.44
CA ILE A 378 -21.54 -14.33 4.57
C ILE A 378 -20.28 -14.39 5.45
N SER A 379 -19.44 -15.39 5.20
CA SER A 379 -18.11 -15.48 5.80
C SER A 379 -17.06 -14.88 4.85
N PHE A 380 -16.90 -13.55 4.85
CA PHE A 380 -15.98 -12.84 3.96
C PHE A 380 -14.52 -13.30 4.05
N GLY A 381 -14.04 -13.71 5.23
CA GLY A 381 -12.70 -14.30 5.39
C GLY A 381 -12.52 -15.56 4.53
N GLN A 382 -13.50 -16.47 4.56
CA GLN A 382 -13.49 -17.68 3.72
C GLN A 382 -13.58 -17.35 2.22
N VAL A 383 -14.32 -16.31 1.86
CA VAL A 383 -14.45 -15.85 0.47
C VAL A 383 -13.14 -15.30 -0.05
N LEU A 384 -12.49 -14.40 0.71
CA LEU A 384 -11.16 -13.88 0.38
C LEU A 384 -10.15 -15.02 0.26
N MET A 385 -10.16 -15.97 1.19
CA MET A 385 -9.26 -17.13 1.14
C MET A 385 -9.44 -17.95 -0.14
N ARG A 386 -10.69 -18.20 -0.54
CA ARG A 386 -11.00 -18.91 -1.78
C ARG A 386 -10.61 -18.10 -3.03
N LEU A 387 -10.81 -16.78 -3.01
CA LEU A 387 -10.35 -15.87 -4.07
C LEU A 387 -8.82 -15.93 -4.19
N PHE A 388 -8.07 -15.88 -3.09
CA PHE A 388 -6.61 -15.95 -3.12
C PHE A 388 -6.08 -17.32 -3.55
N GLN A 389 -6.69 -18.41 -3.09
CA GLN A 389 -6.35 -19.74 -3.58
C GLN A 389 -6.56 -19.84 -5.10
N THR A 390 -7.63 -19.22 -5.60
CA THR A 390 -7.91 -19.14 -7.04
C THR A 390 -6.86 -18.27 -7.74
N ALA A 391 -6.57 -17.06 -7.24
CA ALA A 391 -5.56 -16.18 -7.80
C ALA A 391 -4.18 -16.84 -7.89
N ARG A 392 -3.75 -17.54 -6.83
CA ARG A 392 -2.48 -18.30 -6.81
C ARG A 392 -2.48 -19.45 -7.80
N ARG A 393 -3.60 -20.20 -7.90
CA ARG A 393 -3.74 -21.32 -8.84
C ARG A 393 -3.58 -20.88 -10.30
N PHE A 394 -4.02 -19.67 -10.63
CA PHE A 394 -4.01 -19.13 -11.99
C PHE A 394 -2.90 -18.09 -12.23
N ASN A 395 -1.91 -17.96 -11.33
CA ASN A 395 -0.81 -17.00 -11.42
C ASN A 395 -1.28 -15.56 -11.72
N MET A 396 -2.37 -15.14 -11.06
CA MET A 396 -2.93 -13.82 -11.25
C MET A 396 -2.06 -12.74 -10.58
N GLU A 397 -1.73 -11.67 -11.31
CA GLU A 397 -1.06 -10.51 -10.73
C GLU A 397 -2.04 -9.67 -9.88
N VAL A 398 -1.65 -9.38 -8.64
CA VAL A 398 -2.49 -8.60 -7.71
C VAL A 398 -2.17 -7.12 -7.86
N GLN A 399 -3.09 -6.33 -8.41
CA GLN A 399 -2.90 -4.89 -8.54
C GLN A 399 -3.11 -4.13 -7.20
N PRO A 400 -2.21 -3.20 -6.82
CA PRO A 400 -2.31 -2.44 -5.57
C PRO A 400 -3.59 -1.62 -5.42
N GLN A 401 -4.12 -1.04 -6.50
CA GLN A 401 -5.33 -0.21 -6.45
C GLN A 401 -6.59 -1.03 -6.10
N LEU A 402 -6.63 -2.30 -6.55
CA LEU A 402 -7.71 -3.23 -6.23
C LEU A 402 -7.64 -3.73 -4.80
N VAL A 403 -6.43 -3.87 -4.25
CA VAL A 403 -6.22 -4.17 -2.82
C VAL A 403 -6.76 -3.03 -1.95
N LEU A 404 -6.55 -1.77 -2.34
CA LEU A 404 -7.14 -0.62 -1.63
C LEU A 404 -8.67 -0.66 -1.70
N LEU A 405 -9.24 -0.99 -2.86
CA LEU A 405 -10.68 -1.15 -3.02
C LEU A 405 -11.24 -2.28 -2.14
N GLN A 406 -10.52 -3.42 -2.06
CA GLN A 406 -10.86 -4.55 -1.20
C GLN A 406 -10.83 -4.18 0.28
N LYS A 407 -9.84 -3.41 0.73
CA LYS A 407 -9.78 -2.88 2.10
C LYS A 407 -11.02 -2.04 2.41
N THR A 408 -11.37 -1.13 1.53
CA THR A 408 -12.55 -0.26 1.72
C THR A 408 -13.83 -1.09 1.78
N LEU A 409 -13.98 -2.10 0.91
CA LEU A 409 -15.11 -3.03 0.94
C LEU A 409 -15.19 -3.83 2.25
N LEU A 410 -14.07 -4.33 2.77
CA LEU A 410 -14.01 -5.05 4.05
C LEU A 410 -14.40 -4.14 5.23
N ASN A 411 -13.94 -2.90 5.22
CA ASN A 411 -14.31 -1.92 6.26
C ASN A 411 -15.81 -1.59 6.20
N ILE A 412 -16.35 -1.40 5.00
CA ILE A 412 -17.79 -1.14 4.80
C ILE A 412 -18.62 -2.35 5.21
N GLU A 413 -18.16 -3.56 4.92
CA GLU A 413 -18.83 -4.80 5.32
C GLU A 413 -18.85 -4.97 6.84
N GLY A 414 -17.68 -4.90 7.47
CA GLY A 414 -17.55 -5.04 8.92
C GLY A 414 -18.36 -3.99 9.68
N LEU A 415 -18.39 -2.76 9.15
CA LEU A 415 -19.23 -1.69 9.68
C LEU A 415 -20.71 -1.94 9.39
N GLY A 416 -21.06 -2.34 8.17
CA GLY A 416 -22.43 -2.65 7.74
C GLY A 416 -23.06 -3.75 8.59
N ARG A 417 -22.29 -4.77 8.97
CA ARG A 417 -22.73 -5.84 9.87
C ARG A 417 -23.04 -5.33 11.28
N GLN A 418 -22.33 -4.30 11.76
CA GLN A 418 -22.59 -3.67 13.06
C GLN A 418 -23.79 -2.72 13.00
N LEU A 419 -23.96 -2.00 11.90
CA LEU A 419 -25.05 -1.03 11.71
C LEU A 419 -26.39 -1.70 11.38
N TYR A 420 -26.41 -2.58 10.38
CA TYR A 420 -27.61 -3.27 9.90
C TYR A 420 -27.25 -4.68 9.36
N PRO A 421 -27.29 -5.73 10.21
CA PRO A 421 -26.86 -7.09 9.84
C PRO A 421 -27.66 -7.74 8.70
N GLU A 422 -28.87 -7.26 8.45
CA GLU A 422 -29.77 -7.76 7.41
C GLU A 422 -29.55 -7.07 6.05
N LEU A 423 -28.59 -6.15 5.95
CA LEU A 423 -28.26 -5.50 4.69
C LEU A 423 -27.82 -6.54 3.67
N ASP A 424 -28.42 -6.49 2.50
CA ASP A 424 -27.94 -7.18 1.31
C ASP A 424 -27.17 -6.15 0.47
N LEU A 425 -25.83 -6.21 0.53
CA LEU A 425 -24.96 -5.32 -0.24
C LEU A 425 -25.26 -5.39 -1.74
N TRP A 426 -25.65 -6.57 -2.24
CA TRP A 426 -25.89 -6.80 -3.65
C TRP A 426 -27.19 -6.16 -4.11
N ALA A 427 -28.28 -6.37 -3.36
CA ALA A 427 -29.57 -5.77 -3.65
C ALA A 427 -29.51 -4.24 -3.58
N THR A 428 -28.69 -3.66 -2.69
CA THR A 428 -28.49 -2.21 -2.58
C THR A 428 -27.59 -1.65 -3.70
N ALA A 429 -26.53 -2.36 -4.09
CA ALA A 429 -25.57 -1.89 -5.09
C ALA A 429 -26.04 -2.03 -6.55
N GLN A 430 -26.79 -3.07 -6.87
CA GLN A 430 -27.20 -3.38 -8.24
C GLN A 430 -27.94 -2.21 -8.94
N PRO A 431 -28.96 -1.56 -8.32
CA PRO A 431 -29.67 -0.46 -8.96
C PRO A 431 -28.77 0.75 -9.26
N PHE A 432 -27.73 0.97 -8.45
CA PHE A 432 -26.76 2.03 -8.68
C PHE A 432 -25.93 1.75 -9.93
N LEU A 433 -25.34 0.55 -10.03
CA LEU A 433 -24.51 0.17 -11.19
C LEU A 433 -25.33 0.11 -12.48
N GLU A 434 -26.56 -0.37 -12.44
CA GLU A 434 -27.46 -0.38 -13.61
C GLU A 434 -27.82 1.02 -14.09
N ARG A 435 -27.99 2.00 -13.17
CA ARG A 435 -28.17 3.41 -13.54
C ARG A 435 -26.89 3.97 -14.17
N TRP A 436 -25.76 3.80 -13.50
CA TRP A 436 -24.47 4.31 -13.97
C TRP A 436 -24.09 3.77 -15.36
N MET A 437 -24.27 2.46 -15.60
CA MET A 437 -23.99 1.86 -16.90
C MET A 437 -24.90 2.40 -18.00
N ARG A 438 -26.19 2.63 -17.70
CA ARG A 438 -27.13 3.20 -18.68
C ARG A 438 -26.74 4.63 -19.07
N GLU A 439 -26.27 5.44 -18.12
CA GLU A 439 -25.82 6.81 -18.39
C GLU A 439 -24.57 6.83 -19.28
N ARG A 440 -23.63 5.90 -19.05
CA ARG A 440 -22.38 5.80 -19.82
C ARG A 440 -22.58 5.25 -21.24
N VAL A 441 -23.51 4.32 -21.43
CA VAL A 441 -23.88 3.75 -22.74
C VAL A 441 -24.93 4.63 -23.47
N SER A 442 -25.32 5.76 -22.87
CA SER A 442 -26.32 6.64 -23.48
C SER A 442 -25.84 7.20 -24.83
N PRO A 443 -26.74 7.35 -25.83
CA PRO A 443 -26.38 7.87 -27.15
C PRO A 443 -25.70 9.25 -27.10
N LYS A 444 -25.99 10.07 -26.08
CA LYS A 444 -25.38 11.39 -25.87
C LYS A 444 -23.89 11.29 -25.53
N THR A 445 -23.49 10.33 -24.71
CA THR A 445 -22.08 10.11 -24.34
C THR A 445 -21.29 9.54 -25.54
N LEU A 446 -21.91 8.67 -26.34
CA LEU A 446 -21.33 8.16 -27.59
C LEU A 446 -21.12 9.28 -28.62
N LEU A 447 -22.07 10.21 -28.74
CA LEU A 447 -21.93 11.41 -29.59
C LEU A 447 -20.83 12.37 -29.10
N GLY A 448 -20.70 12.58 -27.79
CA GLY A 448 -19.62 13.37 -27.20
C GLY A 448 -18.24 12.75 -27.42
N ASN A 449 -18.13 11.41 -27.29
CA ASN A 449 -16.89 10.68 -27.58
C ASN A 449 -16.52 10.77 -29.06
N LEU A 450 -17.50 10.68 -29.98
CA LEU A 450 -17.27 10.90 -31.42
C LEU A 450 -16.76 12.32 -31.70
N GLN A 451 -17.28 13.34 -31.02
CA GLN A 451 -16.82 14.72 -31.17
C GLN A 451 -15.37 14.89 -30.71
N SER A 452 -14.98 14.29 -29.58
CA SER A 452 -13.58 14.28 -29.12
C SER A 452 -12.64 13.46 -30.03
N GLN A 453 -13.13 12.40 -30.66
CA GLN A 453 -12.39 11.64 -31.67
C GLN A 453 -12.23 12.42 -32.98
N VAL A 454 -13.21 13.24 -33.36
CA VAL A 454 -13.13 14.16 -34.50
C VAL A 454 -12.05 15.22 -34.30
N GLU A 455 -11.85 15.70 -33.07
CA GLU A 455 -10.73 16.60 -32.73
C GLU A 455 -9.35 15.92 -32.83
N GLN A 456 -9.29 14.58 -32.79
CA GLN A 456 -8.05 13.79 -32.95
C GLN A 456 -7.80 13.32 -34.40
N ILE A 457 -8.74 13.53 -35.32
CA ILE A 457 -8.56 13.26 -36.77
C ILE A 457 -7.31 13.92 -37.36
N PRO A 458 -6.93 15.17 -37.01
CA PRO A 458 -5.68 15.77 -37.49
C PRO A 458 -4.44 14.97 -37.06
N HIS A 459 -4.49 14.32 -35.89
CA HIS A 459 -3.38 13.53 -35.36
C HIS A 459 -3.27 12.17 -36.07
N LEU A 460 -4.40 11.52 -36.34
CA LEU A 460 -4.45 10.30 -37.16
C LEU A 460 -4.03 10.56 -38.62
N ALA A 461 -4.43 11.69 -39.19
CA ALA A 461 -3.99 12.13 -40.52
C ALA A 461 -2.47 12.39 -40.56
N ASN A 462 -1.91 12.96 -39.50
CA ASN A 462 -0.46 13.17 -39.38
C ASN A 462 0.28 11.84 -39.19
N MET A 463 -0.19 10.91 -38.35
CA MET A 463 0.45 9.59 -38.18
C MET A 463 0.38 8.72 -39.43
N THR A 464 -0.74 8.76 -40.16
CA THR A 464 -0.85 8.05 -41.45
C THR A 464 0.05 8.68 -42.50
N ARG A 465 0.19 10.00 -42.53
CA ARG A 465 1.16 10.70 -43.38
C ARG A 465 2.61 10.35 -43.00
N ASP A 466 2.93 10.30 -41.71
CA ASP A 466 4.26 9.95 -41.19
C ASP A 466 4.61 8.48 -41.50
N LEU A 467 3.62 7.57 -41.43
CA LEU A 467 3.78 6.17 -41.85
C LEU A 467 3.94 6.04 -43.37
N LEU A 468 3.20 6.81 -44.17
CA LEU A 468 3.36 6.86 -45.63
C LEU A 468 4.71 7.48 -46.05
N GLU A 469 5.21 8.49 -45.33
CA GLU A 469 6.55 9.05 -45.53
C GLU A 469 7.65 8.05 -45.14
N ARG A 470 7.49 7.31 -44.03
CA ARG A 470 8.44 6.26 -43.62
C ARG A 470 8.45 5.06 -44.57
N LEU A 471 7.30 4.70 -45.12
CA LEU A 471 7.20 3.64 -46.14
C LEU A 471 7.72 4.10 -47.51
N SER A 472 7.65 5.39 -47.84
CA SER A 472 8.15 5.93 -49.10
C SER A 472 9.64 6.30 -49.08
N GLN A 473 10.27 6.43 -47.91
CA GLN A 473 11.71 6.66 -47.77
C GLN A 473 12.36 5.70 -46.75
N PRO A 474 12.65 4.45 -47.14
CA PRO A 474 13.08 3.43 -46.19
C PRO A 474 14.48 3.64 -45.57
N HIS A 475 15.25 4.68 -45.94
CA HIS A 475 16.69 4.78 -45.57
C HIS A 475 17.23 6.20 -45.28
N ARG A 476 16.42 7.19 -44.89
CA ARG A 476 16.94 8.51 -44.49
C ARG A 476 16.38 8.98 -43.15
N HIS A 477 16.90 8.37 -42.08
CA HIS A 477 17.07 8.92 -40.72
C HIS A 477 16.82 7.86 -39.64
N ASP A 478 17.64 6.81 -39.64
CA ASP A 478 17.98 6.18 -38.37
C ASP A 478 19.29 6.82 -37.89
N PRO A 479 19.30 7.59 -36.78
CA PRO A 479 20.57 7.84 -36.10
C PRO A 479 21.17 6.49 -35.70
N PRO A 480 22.50 6.28 -35.84
CA PRO A 480 23.11 5.05 -35.39
C PRO A 480 22.76 4.81 -33.92
N PRO A 481 22.47 3.57 -33.52
CA PRO A 481 22.15 3.26 -32.12
C PRO A 481 23.25 3.83 -31.21
N PRO A 482 22.91 4.35 -30.02
CA PRO A 482 23.91 4.86 -29.11
C PRO A 482 24.92 3.74 -28.87
N TYR A 483 26.19 4.03 -29.15
CA TYR A 483 27.32 3.15 -28.92
C TYR A 483 27.17 2.51 -27.54
N ARG A 484 26.75 1.24 -27.51
CA ARG A 484 26.79 0.42 -26.29
C ARG A 484 28.26 0.37 -25.93
N ARG A 485 28.61 1.05 -24.85
CA ARG A 485 29.91 0.91 -24.19
C ARG A 485 30.08 -0.58 -23.92
N ASP A 486 31.01 -1.21 -24.64
CA ASP A 486 31.44 -2.58 -24.38
C ASP A 486 31.70 -2.68 -22.87
N GLY A 487 30.96 -3.57 -22.21
CA GLY A 487 30.99 -3.71 -20.77
C GLY A 487 32.39 -4.07 -20.31
N ASP A 488 33.01 -3.16 -19.55
CA ASP A 488 34.04 -3.37 -18.53
C ASP A 488 34.74 -4.75 -18.49
N HIS A 489 35.50 -5.07 -19.54
CA HIS A 489 36.45 -6.20 -19.53
C HIS A 489 37.69 -5.93 -18.67
N TRP A 490 37.80 -4.76 -18.02
CA TRP A 490 38.95 -4.38 -17.21
C TRP A 490 39.13 -5.29 -15.99
N ALA A 491 38.04 -5.74 -15.36
CA ALA A 491 38.10 -6.66 -14.22
C ALA A 491 38.65 -8.03 -14.63
N LEU A 492 38.25 -8.55 -15.80
CA LEU A 492 38.76 -9.80 -16.35
C LEU A 492 40.23 -9.68 -16.78
N ARG A 493 40.64 -8.53 -17.30
CA ARG A 493 42.05 -8.25 -17.63
C ARG A 493 42.93 -8.13 -16.39
N LEU A 494 42.43 -7.54 -15.30
CA LEU A 494 43.15 -7.52 -14.02
C LEU A 494 43.27 -8.92 -13.41
N LEU A 495 42.21 -9.73 -13.50
CA LEU A 495 42.24 -11.14 -13.09
C LEU A 495 43.25 -11.93 -13.94
N GLY A 496 43.27 -11.71 -15.26
CA GLY A 496 44.26 -12.29 -16.17
C GLY A 496 45.70 -11.87 -15.85
N ALA A 497 45.93 -10.58 -15.58
CA ALA A 497 47.24 -10.08 -15.17
C ALA A 497 47.71 -10.66 -13.83
N GLY A 498 46.79 -10.82 -12.86
CA GLY A 498 47.06 -11.48 -11.58
C GLY A 498 47.44 -12.95 -11.74
N LEU A 499 46.75 -13.69 -12.62
CA LEU A 499 47.09 -15.08 -12.94
C LEU A 499 48.45 -15.21 -13.62
N LEU A 500 48.80 -14.27 -14.51
CA LEU A 500 50.13 -14.23 -15.15
C LEU A 500 51.23 -13.98 -14.11
N ALA A 501 51.06 -12.98 -13.24
CA ALA A 501 52.04 -12.67 -12.20
C ALA A 501 52.22 -13.84 -11.22
N GLY A 502 51.12 -14.47 -10.78
CA GLY A 502 51.14 -15.65 -9.92
C GLY A 502 51.80 -16.86 -10.59
N GLY A 503 51.52 -17.09 -11.87
CA GLY A 503 52.13 -18.17 -12.65
C GLY A 503 53.63 -17.99 -12.84
N VAL A 504 54.10 -16.76 -13.11
CA VAL A 504 55.54 -16.43 -13.19
C VAL A 504 56.22 -16.62 -11.84
N LEU A 505 55.62 -16.14 -10.74
CA LEU A 505 56.19 -16.28 -9.40
C LEU A 505 56.35 -17.76 -9.02
N LEU A 506 55.31 -18.58 -9.28
CA LEU A 506 55.35 -20.02 -9.04
C LEU A 506 56.41 -20.70 -9.92
N ALA A 507 56.52 -20.32 -11.20
CA ALA A 507 57.55 -20.85 -12.09
C ALA A 507 58.97 -20.51 -11.61
N ILE A 508 59.19 -19.29 -11.08
CA ILE A 508 60.48 -18.87 -10.50
C ILE A 508 60.79 -19.63 -9.21
N THR A 509 59.81 -19.79 -8.32
CA THR A 509 60.03 -20.60 -7.10
C THR A 509 60.35 -22.06 -7.44
N HIS A 510 59.77 -22.57 -8.52
CA HIS A 510 59.97 -23.94 -8.91
C HIS A 510 61.34 -24.17 -9.58
N THR A 511 61.82 -23.20 -10.38
CA THR A 511 63.18 -23.25 -10.94
C THR A 511 64.26 -23.04 -9.88
N GLN A 512 64.00 -22.24 -8.83
CA GLN A 512 64.90 -22.13 -7.67
C GLN A 512 65.03 -23.43 -6.86
N THR A 513 63.99 -24.26 -6.83
CA THR A 513 64.06 -25.61 -6.23
C THR A 513 64.77 -26.66 -7.10
N GLY A 514 65.35 -26.27 -8.24
CA GLY A 514 66.12 -27.15 -9.12
C GLY A 514 65.27 -28.11 -9.98
N ALA A 515 63.95 -27.95 -9.98
CA ALA A 515 63.04 -28.77 -10.77
C ALA A 515 62.82 -28.16 -12.16
N ALA A 516 62.96 -28.98 -13.21
CA ALA A 516 62.70 -28.56 -14.59
C ALA A 516 61.19 -28.30 -14.80
N LEU A 517 60.85 -27.32 -15.64
CA LEU A 517 59.45 -26.92 -15.93
C LEU A 517 58.60 -28.03 -16.59
N ASN A 518 59.22 -29.14 -17.01
CA ASN A 518 58.53 -30.32 -17.55
C ASN A 518 58.17 -31.37 -16.47
N THR A 519 58.34 -31.05 -15.19
CA THR A 519 57.94 -31.93 -14.09
C THR A 519 56.44 -31.80 -13.79
N LEU A 520 55.83 -32.90 -13.34
CA LEU A 520 54.40 -32.99 -13.02
C LEU A 520 53.96 -32.04 -11.88
N SER A 521 54.88 -31.36 -11.22
CA SER A 521 54.63 -30.33 -10.20
C SER A 521 54.50 -28.92 -10.78
N ALA A 522 54.92 -28.68 -12.02
CA ALA A 522 54.89 -27.36 -12.68
C ALA A 522 53.57 -27.05 -13.39
N TRP A 523 52.67 -28.03 -13.52
CA TRP A 523 51.39 -27.88 -14.21
C TRP A 523 50.51 -26.71 -13.71
N PRO A 524 50.45 -26.35 -12.40
CA PRO A 524 49.59 -25.25 -11.96
C PRO A 524 50.10 -23.91 -12.48
N ALA A 525 51.43 -23.73 -12.54
CA ALA A 525 52.04 -22.50 -13.06
C ALA A 525 51.74 -22.34 -14.57
N LEU A 526 51.87 -23.41 -15.35
CA LEU A 526 51.56 -23.41 -16.79
C LEU A 526 50.07 -23.15 -17.05
N LEU A 527 49.17 -23.70 -16.22
CA LEU A 527 47.73 -23.51 -16.36
C LEU A 527 47.31 -22.09 -16.01
N MET A 528 47.90 -21.49 -14.97
CA MET A 528 47.68 -20.08 -14.62
C MET A 528 48.19 -19.14 -15.71
N LEU A 529 49.35 -19.44 -16.30
CA LEU A 529 49.89 -18.67 -17.42
C LEU A 529 48.98 -18.75 -18.65
N ALA A 530 48.55 -19.96 -19.04
CA ALA A 530 47.67 -20.16 -20.19
C ALA A 530 46.29 -19.49 -20.01
N ALA A 531 45.68 -19.65 -18.83
CA ALA A 531 44.40 -19.01 -18.51
C ALA A 531 44.53 -17.48 -18.42
N GLY A 532 45.64 -16.97 -17.87
CA GLY A 532 45.96 -15.56 -17.82
C GLY A 532 46.12 -14.93 -19.21
N VAL A 533 46.87 -15.57 -20.12
CA VAL A 533 47.00 -15.13 -21.51
C VAL A 533 45.63 -15.14 -22.20
N TYR A 534 44.85 -16.21 -22.04
CA TYR A 534 43.53 -16.32 -22.65
C TYR A 534 42.58 -15.20 -22.20
N LEU A 535 42.56 -14.84 -20.91
CA LEU A 535 41.72 -13.79 -20.37
C LEU A 535 42.16 -12.37 -20.76
N VAL A 536 43.45 -12.15 -20.99
CA VAL A 536 43.99 -10.85 -21.43
C VAL A 536 43.81 -10.65 -22.95
N VAL A 537 43.95 -11.71 -23.74
CA VAL A 537 43.92 -11.67 -25.22
C VAL A 537 42.50 -11.75 -25.78
N ARG A 538 41.55 -12.36 -25.06
CA ARG A 538 40.15 -12.45 -25.48
C ARG A 538 39.54 -11.04 -25.53
N ARG A 539 39.15 -10.60 -26.74
CA ARG A 539 38.44 -9.34 -26.98
C ARG A 539 37.03 -9.38 -26.44
#